data_AF-A0A1I3Q2M7-F1
#
_entry.id   AF-A0A1I3Q2M7-F1
#
_cell.length_a   1.000
_cell.length_b   1.000
_cell.length_c   1.000
_cell.angle_alpha   90.00
_cell.angle_beta   90.00
_cell.angle_gamma   90.00
#
_symmetry.space_group_name_H-M   'P 1'
#
loop_
_entity.id
_entity.type
_entity.pdbx_description
1 polymer ?
#
loop_
_entity_poly.entity_id
_entity_poly.type
_entity_poly.pdbx_seq_one_letter_code
_entity_poly.pdbx_strand_id
1 'polypeptide(L)'
;METFLMILMLMALAGMLAFVVLAFVKGKGNRGKNFAMSGGCLFAFLVLALILGSMVEEAPVAEEAATKASSEDEEAEEKSKQEEEAKKAEEEVQKEQEEQEAEEAEEQAKKEQEEQEAKEAEEQAKKEQEEQEAKEAEEQAKKEQEVKEAEEQAKKEEEQKAMEAQEKSLTVSQEQAVKMAQDYLDYTAFSKTGLIEQLEYEGFHSEDAAYAVENITVDWKEQAVNAAQDYVDYTAFSKTGLIEQLEFEGFRLEDAAYAVENITVDWKEQAVMAAQDYLDYTSFSRQGLIDQLKYEGYSTEDATYAVDQVGL
;
A
#
# COMPACT_ATOMS: atom_id res chain seq x y z
N MET A 1 38.21 -17.69 11.20
CA MET A 1 37.63 -16.32 11.17
C MET A 1 36.48 -16.22 10.17
N GLU A 2 36.57 -16.84 9.00
CA GLU A 2 35.53 -16.81 7.96
C GLU A 2 34.16 -17.38 8.40
N THR A 3 34.14 -18.47 9.17
CA THR A 3 32.88 -19.06 9.67
C THR A 3 32.17 -18.20 10.71
N PHE A 4 32.93 -17.49 11.56
CA PHE A 4 32.38 -16.58 12.57
C PHE A 4 31.80 -15.31 11.92
N LEU A 5 32.45 -14.82 10.87
CA LEU A 5 32.01 -13.67 10.07
C LEU A 5 30.73 -13.99 9.28
N MET A 6 30.61 -15.19 8.72
CA MET A 6 29.38 -15.65 8.06
C MET A 6 28.21 -15.79 9.04
N ILE A 7 28.43 -16.32 10.25
CA ILE A 7 27.38 -16.43 11.27
C ILE A 7 26.89 -15.05 11.72
N LEU A 8 27.80 -14.08 11.87
CA LEU A 8 27.44 -12.69 12.19
C LEU A 8 26.63 -12.03 11.05
N MET A 9 26.98 -12.26 9.79
CA MET A 9 26.20 -11.76 8.65
C MET A 9 24.80 -12.39 8.57
N LEU A 10 24.68 -13.69 8.82
CA LEU A 10 23.39 -14.38 8.82
C LEU A 10 22.49 -13.92 9.97
N MET A 11 23.05 -13.67 11.16
CA MET A 11 22.32 -13.11 12.30
C MET A 11 21.85 -11.67 12.01
N ALA A 12 22.66 -10.86 11.32
CA ALA A 12 22.31 -9.51 10.91
C ALA A 12 21.17 -9.50 9.87
N LEU A 13 21.22 -10.41 8.89
CA LEU A 13 20.16 -10.57 7.88
C LEU A 13 18.84 -11.06 8.50
N ALA A 14 18.89 -12.03 9.42
CA ALA A 14 17.72 -12.50 10.14
C ALA A 14 17.09 -11.40 11.02
N GLY A 15 17.92 -10.57 11.67
CA GLY A 15 17.46 -9.41 12.44
C GLY A 15 16.78 -8.35 11.56
N MET A 16 17.31 -8.10 10.36
CA MET A 16 16.73 -7.16 9.40
C MET A 16 15.37 -7.64 8.88
N LEU A 17 15.24 -8.93 8.54
CA LEU A 17 13.98 -9.55 8.12
C LEU A 17 12.92 -9.50 9.23
N ALA A 18 13.28 -9.84 10.47
CA ALA A 18 12.37 -9.76 11.61
C ALA A 18 11.89 -8.32 11.88
N PHE A 19 12.76 -7.33 11.69
CA PHE A 19 12.43 -5.91 11.85
C PHE A 19 11.46 -5.41 10.76
N VAL A 20 11.67 -5.81 9.51
CA VAL A 20 10.77 -5.47 8.39
C VAL A 20 9.38 -6.07 8.60
N VAL A 21 9.30 -7.32 9.05
CA VAL A 21 8.02 -7.97 9.36
C VAL A 21 7.31 -7.26 10.52
N LEU A 22 8.02 -6.90 11.59
CA LEU A 22 7.43 -6.17 12.73
C LEU A 22 6.98 -4.75 12.37
N ALA A 23 7.66 -4.08 11.44
CA ALA A 23 7.28 -2.76 10.94
C ALA A 23 5.98 -2.80 10.11
N PHE A 24 5.65 -3.94 9.49
CA PHE A 24 4.42 -4.12 8.71
C PHE A 24 3.23 -4.66 9.52
N VAL A 25 3.47 -5.39 10.62
CA VAL A 25 2.40 -6.02 11.43
C VAL A 25 1.70 -5.05 12.40
N LYS A 26 2.30 -3.91 12.76
CA LYS A 26 1.68 -2.94 13.69
C LYS A 26 1.05 -1.74 12.97
N GLY A 27 -0.27 -1.80 12.79
CA GLY A 27 -1.23 -0.69 12.91
C GLY A 27 -1.05 0.56 12.04
N LYS A 28 -2.03 0.81 11.16
CA LYS A 28 -2.15 1.85 10.11
C LYS A 28 -2.17 3.33 10.57
N GLY A 29 -1.63 3.67 11.75
CA GLY A 29 -1.81 4.99 12.37
C GLY A 29 -0.60 5.92 12.49
N ASN A 30 0.66 5.47 12.35
CA ASN A 30 1.80 6.33 12.74
C ASN A 30 3.15 6.06 12.04
N ARG A 31 3.14 5.68 10.74
CA ARG A 31 4.35 5.27 10.01
C ARG A 31 5.43 6.36 9.84
N GLY A 32 5.05 7.63 9.78
CA GLY A 32 6.00 8.72 9.52
C GLY A 32 6.92 9.06 10.70
N LYS A 33 6.42 8.96 11.95
CA LYS A 33 7.19 9.32 13.15
C LYS A 33 8.19 8.25 13.58
N ASN A 34 7.90 6.98 13.29
CA ASN A 34 8.73 5.86 13.73
C ASN A 34 9.92 5.58 12.79
N PHE A 35 9.91 6.10 11.56
CA PHE A 35 11.03 5.99 10.62
C PHE A 35 12.15 6.99 10.92
N ALA A 36 11.80 8.18 11.42
CA ALA A 36 12.76 9.24 11.72
C ALA A 36 13.57 8.99 13.01
N MET A 37 13.18 8.05 13.87
CA MET A 37 13.87 7.77 15.14
C MET A 37 14.84 6.57 15.10
N SER A 38 14.88 5.77 14.03
CA SER A 38 15.80 4.61 13.94
C SER A 38 16.93 4.76 12.91
N GLY A 39 17.00 5.88 12.18
CA GLY A 39 18.03 6.15 11.17
C GLY A 39 19.38 6.63 11.72
N GLY A 40 19.56 6.71 13.04
CA GLY A 40 20.73 7.32 13.69
C GLY A 40 21.83 6.38 14.18
N CYS A 41 21.70 5.05 14.05
CA CYS A 41 22.63 4.09 14.68
C CYS A 41 23.44 3.19 13.73
N LEU A 42 23.42 3.44 12.41
CA LEU A 42 24.14 2.62 11.42
C LEU A 42 25.21 3.39 10.62
N PHE A 43 25.84 4.41 11.21
CA PHE A 43 26.98 5.10 10.60
C PHE A 43 28.27 5.09 11.43
N ALA A 44 28.25 4.50 12.64
CA ALA A 44 29.39 4.53 13.55
C ALA A 44 30.25 3.24 13.58
N PHE A 45 29.91 2.20 12.80
CA PHE A 45 30.59 0.90 12.88
C PHE A 45 31.32 0.45 11.60
N LEU A 46 31.31 1.23 10.52
CA LEU A 46 31.89 0.82 9.23
C LEU A 46 33.22 1.50 8.86
N VAL A 47 33.77 2.37 9.71
CA VAL A 47 35.01 3.12 9.42
C VAL A 47 36.25 2.56 10.17
N LEU A 48 36.13 1.48 10.94
CA LEU A 48 37.22 0.94 11.77
C LEU A 48 37.74 -0.45 11.32
N ALA A 49 37.62 -0.81 10.03
CA ALA A 49 38.03 -2.14 9.53
C ALA A 49 38.92 -2.13 8.28
N LEU A 50 39.49 -1.00 7.87
CA LEU A 50 40.37 -0.92 6.68
C LEU A 50 41.73 -0.25 6.95
N ILE A 51 42.29 -0.48 8.13
CA ILE A 51 43.70 -0.22 8.38
C ILE A 51 44.25 -1.45 9.10
N LEU A 52 45.13 -2.20 8.41
CA LEU A 52 46.21 -3.07 8.91
C LEU A 52 46.32 -4.39 8.11
N GLY A 53 47.50 -4.60 7.51
CA GLY A 53 47.96 -5.84 6.88
C GLY A 53 47.97 -5.73 5.36
N SER A 54 49.08 -5.70 4.65
CA SER A 54 50.31 -6.49 4.86
C SER A 54 51.51 -5.87 4.14
N MET A 55 52.65 -5.83 4.84
CA MET A 55 53.99 -5.59 4.29
C MET A 55 54.65 -6.90 3.82
N VAL A 56 55.86 -6.73 3.25
CA VAL A 56 57.03 -7.65 3.19
C VAL A 56 57.01 -8.68 2.04
N GLU A 57 58.08 -9.03 1.31
CA GLU A 57 59.52 -8.69 1.12
C GLU A 57 60.01 -9.68 0.00
N GLU A 58 60.94 -9.39 -0.92
CA GLU A 58 62.36 -9.80 -0.88
C GLU A 58 63.01 -9.61 -2.29
N ALA A 59 64.19 -8.96 -2.32
CA ALA A 59 65.43 -9.31 -3.07
C ALA A 59 65.45 -9.37 -4.62
N PRO A 60 66.61 -9.20 -5.34
CA PRO A 60 68.02 -9.50 -4.97
C PRO A 60 68.97 -8.28 -5.03
N VAL A 61 69.95 -8.14 -4.12
CA VAL A 61 71.29 -8.79 -3.97
C VAL A 61 72.34 -8.34 -5.00
N ALA A 62 73.27 -7.54 -4.46
CA ALA A 62 74.73 -7.40 -4.71
C ALA A 62 75.21 -7.03 -6.14
N GLU A 63 76.30 -6.30 -6.35
CA GLU A 63 77.56 -6.23 -5.59
C GLU A 63 78.41 -5.02 -6.09
N GLU A 64 78.98 -4.26 -5.14
CA GLU A 64 80.34 -3.64 -5.04
C GLU A 64 81.10 -3.08 -6.27
N ALA A 65 82.03 -2.12 -6.19
CA ALA A 65 82.72 -1.36 -5.13
C ALA A 65 83.35 -0.09 -5.78
N ALA A 66 83.42 1.06 -5.11
CA ALA A 66 84.64 1.68 -4.51
C ALA A 66 85.74 2.10 -5.53
N THR A 67 86.49 3.20 -5.48
CA THR A 67 86.78 4.25 -4.48
C THR A 67 87.81 5.23 -5.07
N LYS A 68 87.67 6.52 -4.77
CA LYS A 68 88.69 7.44 -4.18
C LYS A 68 89.91 7.96 -4.99
N ALA A 69 89.86 9.28 -5.22
CA ALA A 69 90.83 10.36 -4.93
C ALA A 69 92.32 10.37 -5.40
N SER A 70 92.67 11.50 -6.04
CA SER A 70 93.81 12.42 -5.75
C SER A 70 95.19 12.24 -6.42
N SER A 71 95.85 13.40 -6.56
CA SER A 71 97.27 13.77 -6.81
C SER A 71 97.80 13.54 -8.23
N GLU A 72 98.14 14.61 -8.98
CA GLU A 72 99.32 15.52 -8.90
C GLU A 72 100.53 14.93 -9.64
N ASP A 73 101.05 15.75 -10.57
CA ASP A 73 102.44 15.90 -10.99
C ASP A 73 103.15 14.68 -11.63
N GLU A 74 104.03 14.80 -12.63
CA GLU A 74 104.72 15.92 -13.23
C GLU A 74 105.36 15.39 -14.53
N GLU A 75 105.55 16.31 -15.48
CA GLU A 75 106.66 16.37 -16.45
C GLU A 75 106.88 15.20 -17.44
N ALA A 76 106.63 15.46 -18.72
CA ALA A 76 107.59 16.08 -19.66
C ALA A 76 108.69 15.07 -20.04
N GLU A 77 109.07 14.86 -21.28
CA GLU A 77 109.08 15.76 -22.42
C GLU A 77 109.50 14.87 -23.60
N GLU A 78 108.69 14.77 -24.66
CA GLU A 78 109.11 14.52 -26.05
C GLU A 78 107.91 13.98 -26.85
N LYS A 79 107.07 14.89 -27.40
CA LYS A 79 106.33 14.65 -28.66
C LYS A 79 105.51 15.86 -29.14
N SER A 80 106.14 17.01 -29.33
CA SER A 80 105.50 18.19 -29.96
C SER A 80 105.27 18.07 -31.48
N LYS A 81 104.96 16.87 -31.98
CA LYS A 81 104.53 16.63 -33.37
C LYS A 81 103.49 15.52 -33.56
N GLN A 82 102.87 15.00 -32.48
CA GLN A 82 101.74 14.06 -32.56
C GLN A 82 100.44 14.56 -31.89
N GLU A 83 100.43 15.75 -31.28
CA GLU A 83 99.26 16.30 -30.56
C GLU A 83 98.27 17.06 -31.47
N GLU A 84 98.72 17.53 -32.64
CA GLU A 84 97.85 18.25 -33.60
C GLU A 84 97.04 17.28 -34.49
N GLU A 85 97.54 16.06 -34.76
CA GLU A 85 96.79 15.01 -35.48
C GLU A 85 95.89 14.18 -34.55
N ALA A 86 96.26 13.98 -33.26
CA ALA A 86 95.40 13.29 -32.30
C ALA A 86 94.18 14.13 -31.88
N LYS A 87 94.34 15.45 -31.68
CA LYS A 87 93.21 16.35 -31.39
C LYS A 87 92.22 16.45 -32.55
N LYS A 88 92.70 16.42 -33.80
CA LYS A 88 91.83 16.47 -34.98
C LYS A 88 91.06 15.17 -35.20
N ALA A 89 91.65 14.02 -34.86
CA ALA A 89 90.99 12.72 -34.95
C ALA A 89 90.02 12.47 -33.79
N GLU A 90 90.32 12.92 -32.56
CA GLU A 90 89.36 12.91 -31.44
C GLU A 90 88.19 13.86 -31.69
N GLU A 91 88.43 15.06 -32.25
CA GLU A 91 87.38 16.04 -32.54
C GLU A 91 86.47 15.60 -33.71
N GLU A 92 86.98 14.84 -34.70
CA GLU A 92 86.14 14.22 -35.74
C GLU A 92 85.31 13.04 -35.19
N VAL A 93 85.90 12.14 -34.39
CA VAL A 93 85.18 10.99 -33.80
C VAL A 93 84.13 11.44 -32.78
N GLN A 94 84.43 12.46 -31.98
CA GLN A 94 83.49 13.01 -31.01
C GLN A 94 82.31 13.72 -31.67
N LYS A 95 82.56 14.40 -32.81
CA LYS A 95 81.50 15.06 -33.58
C LYS A 95 80.61 14.05 -34.31
N GLU A 96 81.17 12.95 -34.81
CA GLU A 96 80.42 11.87 -35.46
C GLU A 96 79.60 11.04 -34.44
N GLN A 97 80.12 10.85 -33.21
CA GLN A 97 79.34 10.28 -32.09
C GLN A 97 78.22 11.21 -31.62
N GLU A 98 78.47 12.52 -31.49
CA GLU A 98 77.43 13.49 -31.12
C GLU A 98 76.32 13.58 -32.20
N GLU A 99 76.67 13.41 -33.48
CA GLU A 99 75.70 13.39 -34.58
C GLU A 99 74.84 12.09 -34.57
N GLN A 100 75.44 10.94 -34.29
CA GLN A 100 74.70 9.67 -34.15
C GLN A 100 73.82 9.63 -32.89
N GLU A 101 74.31 10.12 -31.75
CA GLU A 101 73.50 10.23 -30.53
C GLU A 101 72.35 11.23 -30.70
N ALA A 102 72.57 12.30 -31.48
CA ALA A 102 71.51 13.24 -31.83
C ALA A 102 70.45 12.63 -32.77
N GLU A 103 70.84 11.84 -33.77
CA GLU A 103 69.90 11.14 -34.66
C GLU A 103 69.10 10.05 -33.92
N GLU A 104 69.73 9.24 -33.06
CA GLU A 104 69.03 8.24 -32.24
C GLU A 104 68.08 8.89 -31.23
N ALA A 105 68.47 10.01 -30.62
CA ALA A 105 67.60 10.79 -29.73
C ALA A 105 66.40 11.40 -30.48
N GLU A 106 66.59 11.86 -31.71
CA GLU A 106 65.49 12.38 -32.55
C GLU A 106 64.53 11.27 -32.99
N GLU A 107 65.03 10.08 -33.35
CA GLU A 107 64.19 8.93 -33.70
C GLU A 107 63.40 8.41 -32.49
N GLN A 108 64.04 8.34 -31.31
CA GLN A 108 63.37 7.94 -30.08
C GLN A 108 62.30 8.95 -29.65
N ALA A 109 62.60 10.25 -29.72
CA ALA A 109 61.62 11.29 -29.44
C ALA A 109 60.41 11.22 -30.40
N LYS A 110 60.64 10.89 -31.67
CA LYS A 110 59.57 10.73 -32.65
C LYS A 110 58.71 9.49 -32.40
N LYS A 111 59.32 8.36 -32.01
CA LYS A 111 58.58 7.14 -31.62
C LYS A 111 57.75 7.32 -30.36
N GLU A 112 58.31 8.00 -29.35
CA GLU A 112 57.56 8.33 -28.12
C GLU A 112 56.38 9.26 -28.41
N GLN A 113 56.55 10.23 -29.32
CA GLN A 113 55.46 11.10 -29.76
C GLN A 113 54.37 10.34 -30.52
N GLU A 114 54.73 9.47 -31.48
CA GLU A 114 53.75 8.65 -32.21
C GLU A 114 53.00 7.66 -31.29
N GLU A 115 53.67 7.08 -30.29
CA GLU A 115 53.02 6.20 -29.31
C GLU A 115 52.06 6.97 -28.39
N GLN A 116 52.42 8.21 -28.00
CA GLN A 116 51.56 9.07 -27.20
C GLN A 116 50.33 9.53 -27.98
N GLU A 117 50.50 9.92 -29.25
CA GLU A 117 49.38 10.29 -30.14
C GLU A 117 48.46 9.09 -30.41
N ALA A 118 49.00 7.87 -30.56
CA ALA A 118 48.21 6.65 -30.70
C ALA A 118 47.40 6.30 -29.44
N LYS A 119 47.98 6.48 -28.25
CA LYS A 119 47.29 6.27 -26.96
C LYS A 119 46.18 7.28 -26.72
N GLU A 120 46.42 8.55 -27.03
CA GLU A 120 45.39 9.61 -26.93
C GLU A 120 44.23 9.35 -27.92
N ALA A 121 44.53 8.89 -29.13
CA ALA A 121 43.51 8.53 -30.12
C ALA A 121 42.67 7.31 -29.69
N GLU A 122 43.29 6.29 -29.09
CA GLU A 122 42.59 5.10 -28.57
C GLU A 122 41.70 5.46 -27.36
N GLU A 123 42.19 6.30 -26.45
CA GLU A 123 41.42 6.77 -25.30
C GLU A 123 40.22 7.62 -25.74
N GLN A 124 40.40 8.50 -26.74
CA GLN A 124 39.31 9.29 -27.28
C GLN A 124 38.26 8.42 -27.97
N ALA A 125 38.68 7.44 -28.79
CA ALA A 125 37.76 6.51 -29.46
C ALA A 125 36.96 5.67 -28.46
N LYS A 126 37.59 5.21 -27.38
CA LYS A 126 36.91 4.47 -26.31
C LYS A 126 35.90 5.33 -25.56
N LYS A 127 36.23 6.59 -25.30
CA LYS A 127 35.33 7.53 -24.60
C LYS A 127 34.11 7.90 -25.44
N GLU A 128 34.29 8.07 -26.76
CA GLU A 128 33.18 8.29 -27.69
C GLU A 128 32.26 7.06 -27.78
N GLN A 129 32.83 5.85 -27.78
CA GLN A 129 32.05 4.61 -27.76
C GLN A 129 31.24 4.45 -26.45
N GLU A 130 31.87 4.66 -25.29
CA GLU A 130 31.18 4.58 -23.99
C GLU A 130 30.05 5.64 -23.87
N GLU A 131 30.25 6.84 -24.41
CA GLU A 131 29.21 7.89 -24.44
C GLU A 131 28.05 7.51 -25.36
N GLN A 132 28.31 6.86 -26.50
CA GLN A 132 27.28 6.40 -27.42
C GLN A 132 26.47 5.24 -26.85
N GLU A 133 27.13 4.25 -26.23
CA GLU A 133 26.47 3.13 -25.55
C GLU A 133 25.62 3.61 -24.36
N ALA A 134 26.09 4.62 -23.60
CA ALA A 134 25.32 5.22 -22.52
C ALA A 134 24.05 5.93 -23.02
N LYS A 135 24.13 6.67 -24.14
CA LYS A 135 22.98 7.34 -24.76
C LYS A 135 21.95 6.35 -25.29
N GLU A 136 22.39 5.26 -25.94
CA GLU A 136 21.48 4.22 -26.44
C GLU A 136 20.79 3.48 -25.29
N ALA A 137 21.51 3.18 -24.20
CA ALA A 137 20.94 2.56 -23.01
C ALA A 137 19.91 3.47 -22.30
N GLU A 138 20.18 4.77 -22.22
CA GLU A 138 19.24 5.75 -21.65
C GLU A 138 17.97 5.88 -22.51
N GLU A 139 18.11 5.92 -23.85
CA GLU A 139 16.97 5.98 -24.76
C GLU A 139 16.10 4.72 -24.69
N GLN A 140 16.72 3.54 -24.57
CA GLN A 140 16.02 2.27 -24.44
C GLN A 140 15.28 2.17 -23.10
N ALA A 141 15.91 2.60 -21.99
CA ALA A 141 15.28 2.64 -20.68
C ALA A 141 14.06 3.58 -20.66
N LYS A 142 14.17 4.74 -21.31
CA LYS A 142 13.07 5.71 -21.41
C LYS A 142 11.89 5.17 -22.22
N LYS A 143 12.14 4.50 -23.35
CA LYS A 143 11.10 3.84 -24.16
C LYS A 143 10.41 2.72 -23.40
N GLU A 144 11.15 1.91 -22.63
CA GLU A 144 10.55 0.83 -21.84
C GLU A 144 9.67 1.37 -20.70
N GLN A 145 10.06 2.50 -20.10
CA GLN A 145 9.25 3.18 -19.09
C GLN A 145 7.97 3.78 -19.70
N GLU A 146 8.06 4.46 -20.85
CA GLU A 146 6.86 4.99 -21.55
C GLU A 146 5.87 3.88 -21.93
N VAL A 147 6.35 2.71 -22.36
CA VAL A 147 5.48 1.56 -22.67
C VAL A 147 4.79 1.02 -21.41
N LYS A 148 5.51 0.88 -20.29
CA LYS A 148 4.93 0.43 -19.02
C LYS A 148 3.89 1.41 -18.47
N GLU A 149 4.16 2.71 -18.55
CA GLU A 149 3.22 3.76 -18.14
C GLU A 149 1.97 3.76 -19.03
N ALA A 150 2.12 3.58 -20.35
CA ALA A 150 1.01 3.48 -21.29
C ALA A 150 0.14 2.23 -21.06
N GLU A 151 0.75 1.07 -20.78
CA GLU A 151 0.01 -0.17 -20.46
C GLU A 151 -0.76 -0.04 -19.14
N GLU A 152 -0.16 0.56 -18.11
CA GLU A 152 -0.83 0.77 -16.82
C GLU A 152 -2.00 1.77 -16.95
N GLN A 153 -1.82 2.83 -17.75
CA GLN A 153 -2.87 3.81 -18.00
C GLN A 153 -4.01 3.21 -18.83
N ALA A 154 -3.71 2.40 -19.84
CA ALA A 154 -4.73 1.69 -20.63
C ALA A 154 -5.54 0.72 -19.77
N LYS A 155 -4.88 -0.02 -18.86
CA LYS A 155 -5.56 -0.93 -17.93
C LYS A 155 -6.48 -0.18 -16.96
N LYS A 156 -6.03 0.96 -16.42
CA LYS A 156 -6.85 1.82 -15.55
C LYS A 156 -8.05 2.41 -16.29
N GLU A 157 -7.88 2.85 -17.54
CA GLU A 157 -8.99 3.35 -18.35
C GLU A 157 -10.02 2.27 -18.69
N GLU A 158 -9.57 1.03 -18.94
CA GLU A 158 -10.46 -0.10 -19.22
C GLU A 158 -11.26 -0.50 -17.97
N GLU A 159 -10.61 -0.54 -16.81
CA GLU A 159 -11.25 -0.83 -15.51
C GLU A 159 -12.23 0.27 -15.11
N GLN A 160 -11.87 1.54 -15.36
CA GLN A 160 -12.74 2.68 -15.12
C GLN A 160 -13.94 2.72 -16.08
N LYS A 161 -13.75 2.38 -17.36
CA LYS A 161 -14.87 2.24 -18.32
C LYS A 161 -15.79 1.07 -17.97
N ALA A 162 -15.26 -0.03 -17.44
CA ALA A 162 -16.07 -1.15 -16.97
C ALA A 162 -16.91 -0.75 -15.75
N MET A 163 -16.35 -0.01 -14.80
CA MET A 163 -17.09 0.52 -13.65
C MET A 163 -18.14 1.57 -14.07
N GLU A 164 -17.80 2.51 -14.94
CA GLU A 164 -18.77 3.51 -15.43
C GLU A 164 -19.88 2.89 -16.28
N ALA A 165 -19.59 1.82 -17.03
CA ALA A 165 -20.61 1.07 -17.77
C ALA A 165 -21.54 0.28 -16.85
N GLN A 166 -21.04 -0.18 -15.70
CA GLN A 166 -21.85 -0.82 -14.66
C GLN A 166 -22.73 0.20 -13.91
N GLU A 167 -22.29 1.44 -13.77
CA GLU A 167 -23.00 2.49 -13.04
C GLU A 167 -24.10 3.20 -13.86
N LYS A 168 -23.99 3.24 -15.20
CA LYS A 168 -24.86 4.05 -16.08
C LYS A 168 -26.14 3.39 -16.60
N SER A 169 -26.31 2.08 -16.42
CA SER A 169 -27.58 1.42 -16.68
C SER A 169 -28.09 0.86 -15.37
N LEU A 170 -29.36 1.14 -15.03
CA LEU A 170 -30.12 0.24 -14.16
C LEU A 170 -29.75 -1.19 -14.54
N THR A 171 -29.10 -1.91 -13.63
CA THR A 171 -28.79 -3.30 -13.91
C THR A 171 -30.11 -4.04 -14.02
N VAL A 172 -30.18 -5.08 -14.85
CA VAL A 172 -31.40 -5.93 -14.90
C VAL A 172 -31.80 -6.39 -13.50
N SER A 173 -30.82 -6.62 -12.63
CA SER A 173 -31.02 -6.96 -11.21
C SER A 173 -31.73 -5.84 -10.44
N GLN A 174 -31.32 -4.58 -10.58
CA GLN A 174 -31.99 -3.43 -9.95
C GLN A 174 -33.43 -3.26 -10.43
N GLU A 175 -33.70 -3.40 -11.73
CA GLU A 175 -35.07 -3.33 -12.25
C GLU A 175 -35.95 -4.46 -11.68
N GLN A 176 -35.40 -5.67 -11.57
CA GLN A 176 -36.09 -6.82 -10.97
C GLN A 176 -36.34 -6.61 -9.47
N ALA A 177 -35.38 -6.07 -8.74
CA ALA A 177 -35.51 -5.75 -7.32
C ALA A 177 -36.60 -4.68 -7.10
N VAL A 178 -36.63 -3.62 -7.91
CA VAL A 178 -37.68 -2.59 -7.87
C VAL A 178 -39.07 -3.20 -8.07
N LYS A 179 -39.21 -4.04 -9.11
CA LYS A 179 -40.49 -4.69 -9.40
C LYS A 179 -40.92 -5.60 -8.23
N MET A 180 -40.01 -6.40 -7.70
CA MET A 180 -40.33 -7.30 -6.59
C MET A 180 -40.69 -6.53 -5.32
N ALA A 181 -39.99 -5.43 -5.03
CA ALA A 181 -40.30 -4.54 -3.92
C ALA A 181 -41.73 -4.01 -4.01
N GLN A 182 -42.17 -3.61 -5.20
CA GLN A 182 -43.55 -3.18 -5.46
C GLN A 182 -44.54 -4.32 -5.29
N ASP A 183 -44.24 -5.50 -5.84
CA ASP A 183 -45.09 -6.70 -5.70
C ASP A 183 -45.29 -7.08 -4.21
N TYR A 184 -44.27 -6.90 -3.35
CA TYR A 184 -44.39 -7.12 -1.90
C TYR A 184 -45.26 -6.08 -1.21
N LEU A 185 -45.06 -4.79 -1.52
CA LEU A 185 -45.82 -3.70 -0.93
C LEU A 185 -47.30 -3.72 -1.33
N ASP A 186 -47.62 -4.31 -2.49
CA ASP A 186 -49.00 -4.57 -2.91
C ASP A 186 -49.65 -5.73 -2.12
N TYR A 187 -48.85 -6.62 -1.52
CA TYR A 187 -49.32 -7.80 -0.79
C TYR A 187 -49.43 -7.55 0.73
N THR A 188 -48.43 -6.90 1.33
CA THR A 188 -48.38 -6.64 2.78
C THR A 188 -47.56 -5.40 3.07
N ALA A 189 -47.82 -4.78 4.22
CA ALA A 189 -47.05 -3.64 4.68
C ALA A 189 -45.61 -4.04 5.07
N PHE A 190 -44.65 -3.16 4.77
CA PHE A 190 -43.25 -3.33 5.16
C PHE A 190 -42.64 -2.03 5.70
N SER A 191 -41.74 -2.17 6.66
CA SER A 191 -40.79 -1.12 6.99
C SER A 191 -39.75 -0.98 5.87
N LYS A 192 -39.08 0.17 5.78
CA LYS A 192 -38.04 0.39 4.77
C LYS A 192 -36.91 -0.65 4.89
N THR A 193 -36.45 -0.92 6.11
CA THR A 193 -35.39 -1.91 6.37
C THR A 193 -35.89 -3.33 6.17
N GLY A 194 -37.12 -3.64 6.62
CA GLY A 194 -37.72 -4.95 6.43
C GLY A 194 -37.88 -5.32 4.96
N LEU A 195 -38.26 -4.36 4.09
CA LEU A 195 -38.33 -4.60 2.65
C LEU A 195 -36.96 -4.86 2.03
N ILE A 196 -35.91 -4.17 2.48
CA ILE A 196 -34.53 -4.43 2.03
C ILE A 196 -34.12 -5.86 2.43
N GLU A 197 -34.30 -6.22 3.70
CA GLU A 197 -33.98 -7.56 4.21
C GLU A 197 -34.77 -8.66 3.49
N GLN A 198 -36.04 -8.40 3.17
CA GLN A 198 -36.85 -9.32 2.38
C GLN A 198 -36.27 -9.52 0.97
N LEU A 199 -35.85 -8.47 0.28
CA LEU A 199 -35.23 -8.59 -1.04
C LEU A 199 -33.87 -9.32 -0.97
N GLU A 200 -33.09 -9.10 0.07
CA GLU A 200 -31.85 -9.86 0.31
C GLU A 200 -32.14 -11.35 0.52
N TYR A 201 -33.21 -11.68 1.25
CA TYR A 201 -33.67 -13.06 1.42
C TYR A 201 -34.09 -13.70 0.09
N GLU A 202 -34.73 -12.93 -0.81
CA GLU A 202 -35.07 -13.35 -2.17
C GLU A 202 -33.82 -13.51 -3.08
N GLY A 203 -32.64 -13.16 -2.58
CA GLY A 203 -31.36 -13.41 -3.23
C GLY A 203 -30.78 -12.23 -4.00
N PHE A 204 -31.36 -11.03 -3.85
CA PHE A 204 -30.73 -9.82 -4.38
C PHE A 204 -29.48 -9.44 -3.57
N HIS A 205 -28.49 -8.87 -4.24
CA HIS A 205 -27.36 -8.25 -3.55
C HIS A 205 -27.85 -7.03 -2.74
N SER A 206 -27.22 -6.78 -1.58
CA SER A 206 -27.58 -5.68 -0.69
C SER A 206 -27.62 -4.33 -1.41
N GLU A 207 -26.72 -4.10 -2.36
CA GLU A 207 -26.68 -2.88 -3.15
C GLU A 207 -27.92 -2.71 -4.04
N ASP A 208 -28.39 -3.79 -4.67
CA ASP A 208 -29.57 -3.77 -5.55
C ASP A 208 -30.88 -3.68 -4.74
N ALA A 209 -30.94 -4.35 -3.59
CA ALA A 209 -32.08 -4.27 -2.67
C ALA A 209 -32.23 -2.85 -2.09
N ALA A 210 -31.13 -2.27 -1.60
CA ALA A 210 -31.11 -0.89 -1.12
C ALA A 210 -31.48 0.10 -2.24
N TYR A 211 -30.90 -0.09 -3.43
CA TYR A 211 -31.25 0.70 -4.60
C TYR A 211 -32.75 0.63 -4.90
N ALA A 212 -33.34 -0.56 -4.91
CA ALA A 212 -34.75 -0.74 -5.21
C ALA A 212 -35.65 0.04 -4.25
N VAL A 213 -35.43 -0.14 -2.95
CA VAL A 213 -36.23 0.49 -1.90
C VAL A 213 -36.03 2.01 -1.84
N GLU A 214 -34.86 2.51 -2.25
CA GLU A 214 -34.60 3.96 -2.34
C GLU A 214 -35.23 4.62 -3.57
N ASN A 215 -35.47 3.86 -4.64
CA ASN A 215 -35.96 4.40 -5.92
C ASN A 215 -37.46 4.15 -6.17
N ILE A 216 -38.15 3.42 -5.28
CA ILE A 216 -39.61 3.32 -5.30
C ILE A 216 -40.26 4.54 -4.63
N THR A 217 -41.40 4.97 -5.16
CA THR A 217 -42.22 6.02 -4.55
C THR A 217 -43.23 5.38 -3.61
N VAL A 218 -42.95 5.44 -2.30
CA VAL A 218 -43.76 4.82 -1.25
C VAL A 218 -43.99 5.82 -0.12
N ASP A 219 -45.21 5.87 0.40
CA ASP A 219 -45.48 6.56 1.66
C ASP A 219 -45.16 5.61 2.83
N TRP A 220 -43.94 5.71 3.35
CA TRP A 220 -43.47 4.86 4.45
C TRP A 220 -44.26 5.03 5.75
N LYS A 221 -44.91 6.18 5.93
CA LYS A 221 -45.76 6.42 7.10
C LYS A 221 -47.09 5.70 6.95
N GLU A 222 -47.66 5.72 5.75
CA GLU A 222 -48.84 4.91 5.42
C GLU A 222 -48.56 3.41 5.56
N GLN A 223 -47.36 2.96 5.17
CA GLN A 223 -46.96 1.56 5.41
C GLN A 223 -47.00 1.18 6.90
N ALA A 224 -46.56 2.08 7.80
CA ALA A 224 -46.67 1.84 9.23
C ALA A 224 -48.13 1.77 9.71
N VAL A 225 -49.02 2.63 9.18
CA VAL A 225 -50.47 2.61 9.48
C VAL A 225 -51.09 1.29 9.06
N ASN A 226 -50.79 0.82 7.85
CA ASN A 226 -51.29 -0.46 7.34
C ASN A 226 -50.79 -1.64 8.20
N ALA A 227 -49.49 -1.67 8.52
CA ALA A 227 -48.92 -2.71 9.40
C ALA A 227 -49.59 -2.69 10.78
N ALA A 228 -49.79 -1.51 11.37
CA ALA A 228 -50.46 -1.37 12.65
C ALA A 228 -51.90 -1.93 12.62
N GLN A 229 -52.64 -1.66 11.53
CA GLN A 229 -53.99 -2.18 11.34
C GLN A 229 -54.00 -3.70 11.18
N ASP A 230 -53.11 -4.25 10.34
CA ASP A 230 -52.99 -5.69 10.13
C ASP A 230 -52.70 -6.44 11.45
N TYR A 231 -51.88 -5.83 12.32
CA TYR A 231 -51.56 -6.40 13.62
C TYR A 231 -52.75 -6.47 14.56
N VAL A 232 -53.49 -5.37 14.74
CA VAL A 232 -54.66 -5.34 15.64
C VAL A 232 -55.83 -6.16 15.11
N ASP A 233 -55.88 -6.40 13.79
CA ASP A 233 -56.85 -7.29 13.16
C ASP A 233 -56.50 -8.78 13.38
N TYR A 234 -55.21 -9.09 13.58
CA TYR A 234 -54.73 -10.45 13.79
C TYR A 234 -54.67 -10.87 15.26
N THR A 235 -54.21 -9.99 16.16
CA THR A 235 -54.07 -10.27 17.60
C THR A 235 -54.21 -9.02 18.44
N ALA A 236 -54.59 -9.19 19.70
CA ALA A 236 -54.77 -8.07 20.61
C ALA A 236 -53.44 -7.38 20.95
N PHE A 237 -53.41 -6.05 20.89
CA PHE A 237 -52.26 -5.24 21.29
C PHE A 237 -52.64 -4.06 22.18
N SER A 238 -51.75 -3.75 23.13
CA SER A 238 -51.77 -2.44 23.78
C SER A 238 -51.17 -1.39 22.83
N LYS A 239 -51.48 -0.11 23.05
CA LYS A 239 -50.87 0.99 22.28
C LYS A 239 -49.35 0.93 22.27
N THR A 240 -48.73 0.79 23.45
CA THR A 240 -47.27 0.77 23.56
C THR A 240 -46.69 -0.53 23.00
N GLY A 241 -47.34 -1.67 23.22
CA GLY A 241 -46.92 -2.94 22.66
C GLY A 241 -46.92 -2.94 21.13
N LEU A 242 -47.94 -2.30 20.51
CA LEU A 242 -47.99 -2.17 19.06
C LEU A 242 -46.87 -1.27 18.52
N ILE A 243 -46.56 -0.15 19.20
CA ILE A 243 -45.44 0.71 18.82
C ILE A 243 -44.12 -0.08 18.89
N GLU A 244 -43.88 -0.79 20.00
CA GLU A 244 -42.68 -1.60 20.20
C GLU A 244 -42.56 -2.72 19.14
N GLN A 245 -43.68 -3.34 18.77
CA GLN A 245 -43.72 -4.35 17.72
C GLN A 245 -43.31 -3.78 16.36
N LEU A 246 -43.87 -2.63 15.97
CA LEU A 246 -43.52 -1.97 14.72
C LEU A 246 -42.05 -1.51 14.72
N GLU A 247 -41.53 -1.00 15.83
CA GLU A 247 -40.10 -0.67 15.96
C GLU A 247 -39.22 -1.91 15.82
N PHE A 248 -39.62 -3.03 16.40
CA PHE A 248 -38.91 -4.30 16.25
C PHE A 248 -38.84 -4.75 14.78
N GLU A 249 -39.88 -4.50 14.00
CA GLU A 249 -39.91 -4.74 12.55
C GLU A 249 -39.16 -3.68 11.71
N GLY A 250 -38.51 -2.72 12.36
CA GLY A 250 -37.68 -1.71 11.71
C GLY A 250 -38.43 -0.48 11.23
N PHE A 251 -39.70 -0.30 11.62
CA PHE A 251 -40.33 1.01 11.48
C PHE A 251 -39.63 2.04 12.39
N ARG A 252 -39.54 3.28 11.92
CA ARG A 252 -39.04 4.36 12.77
C ARG A 252 -40.03 4.62 13.89
N LEU A 253 -39.55 4.86 15.10
CA LEU A 253 -40.37 5.20 16.26
C LEU A 253 -41.41 6.29 15.95
N GLU A 254 -41.02 7.34 15.20
CA GLU A 254 -41.95 8.41 14.85
C GLU A 254 -43.10 7.96 13.95
N ASP A 255 -42.83 7.06 13.00
CA ASP A 255 -43.83 6.53 12.07
C ASP A 255 -44.71 5.46 12.75
N ALA A 256 -44.13 4.63 13.63
CA ALA A 256 -44.87 3.68 14.46
C ALA A 256 -45.83 4.38 15.44
N ALA A 257 -45.35 5.41 16.16
CA ALA A 257 -46.19 6.21 17.04
C ALA A 257 -47.28 6.95 16.26
N TYR A 258 -46.97 7.45 15.06
CA TYR A 258 -47.98 8.03 14.18
C TYR A 258 -49.02 6.98 13.77
N ALA A 259 -48.61 5.79 13.35
CA ALA A 259 -49.50 4.72 12.90
C ALA A 259 -50.53 4.36 13.97
N VAL A 260 -50.08 4.09 15.19
CA VAL A 260 -50.94 3.74 16.33
C VAL A 260 -51.97 4.83 16.67
N GLU A 261 -51.63 6.10 16.44
CA GLU A 261 -52.58 7.21 16.66
C GLU A 261 -53.53 7.45 15.47
N ASN A 262 -53.27 6.86 14.30
CA ASN A 262 -54.06 7.10 13.08
C ASN A 262 -54.86 5.87 12.60
N ILE A 263 -54.69 4.69 13.21
CA ILE A 263 -55.59 3.55 13.01
C ILE A 263 -56.92 3.74 13.74
N THR A 264 -57.99 3.13 13.20
CA THR A 264 -59.32 3.16 13.83
C THR A 264 -59.54 1.89 14.64
N VAL A 265 -59.27 1.95 15.93
CA VAL A 265 -59.36 0.80 16.84
C VAL A 265 -60.00 1.17 18.16
N ASP A 266 -60.77 0.25 18.74
CA ASP A 266 -61.27 0.37 20.11
C ASP A 266 -60.25 -0.23 21.08
N TRP A 267 -59.47 0.64 21.72
CA TRP A 267 -58.42 0.23 22.64
C TRP A 267 -58.93 -0.48 23.90
N LYS A 268 -60.20 -0.23 24.30
CA LYS A 268 -60.81 -0.96 25.41
C LYS A 268 -61.15 -2.38 24.99
N GLU A 269 -61.66 -2.55 23.77
CA GLU A 269 -61.94 -3.87 23.21
C GLU A 269 -60.65 -4.70 23.03
N GLN A 270 -59.55 -4.08 22.58
CA GLN A 270 -58.24 -4.75 22.51
C GLN A 270 -57.80 -5.31 23.87
N ALA A 271 -58.01 -4.56 24.96
CA ALA A 271 -57.72 -5.04 26.31
C ALA A 271 -58.62 -6.22 26.72
N VAL A 272 -59.90 -6.21 26.34
CA VAL A 272 -60.85 -7.31 26.60
C VAL A 272 -60.42 -8.57 25.85
N MET A 273 -60.04 -8.45 24.58
CA MET A 273 -59.53 -9.56 23.77
C MET A 273 -58.28 -10.18 24.42
N ALA A 274 -57.29 -9.36 24.80
CA ALA A 274 -56.10 -9.84 25.48
C ALA A 274 -56.41 -10.53 26.82
N ALA A 275 -57.36 -9.99 27.60
CA ALA A 275 -57.81 -10.62 28.84
C ALA A 275 -58.43 -12.00 28.59
N GLN A 276 -59.24 -12.13 27.54
CA GLN A 276 -59.86 -13.39 27.14
C GLN A 276 -58.82 -14.41 26.68
N ASP A 277 -57.88 -14.01 25.83
CA ASP A 277 -56.80 -14.87 25.33
C ASP A 277 -55.97 -15.45 26.48
N TYR A 278 -55.69 -14.65 27.51
CA TYR A 278 -55.02 -15.12 28.71
C TYR A 278 -55.83 -16.17 29.46
N LEU A 279 -57.14 -15.94 29.62
CA LEU A 279 -58.03 -16.86 30.35
C LEU A 279 -58.29 -18.16 29.58
N ASP A 280 -58.23 -18.13 28.25
CA ASP A 280 -58.29 -19.31 27.40
C ASP A 280 -57.07 -20.21 27.59
N TYR A 281 -55.90 -19.63 27.89
CA TYR A 281 -54.67 -20.37 28.11
C TYR A 281 -54.44 -20.79 29.58
N THR A 282 -54.72 -19.90 30.55
CA THR A 282 -54.48 -20.16 31.97
C THR A 282 -55.41 -19.37 32.89
N SER A 283 -55.63 -19.86 34.10
CA SER A 283 -56.43 -19.16 35.09
C SER A 283 -55.65 -18.02 35.74
N PHE A 284 -56.32 -16.88 35.96
CA PHE A 284 -55.79 -15.73 36.70
C PHE A 284 -56.71 -15.34 37.87
N SER A 285 -56.14 -14.69 38.88
CA SER A 285 -56.93 -13.88 39.80
C SER A 285 -57.21 -12.52 39.16
N ARG A 286 -58.29 -11.84 39.59
CA ARG A 286 -58.64 -10.49 39.12
C ARG A 286 -57.44 -9.54 39.13
N GLN A 287 -56.77 -9.42 40.27
CA GLN A 287 -55.61 -8.53 40.41
C GLN A 287 -54.43 -8.98 39.55
N GLY A 288 -54.19 -10.29 39.46
CA GLY A 288 -53.10 -10.83 38.63
C GLY A 288 -53.29 -10.52 37.15
N LEU A 289 -54.51 -10.63 36.62
CA LEU A 289 -54.78 -10.31 35.21
C LEU A 289 -54.65 -8.81 34.95
N ILE A 290 -55.13 -7.95 35.85
CA ILE A 290 -54.94 -6.50 35.75
C ILE A 290 -53.44 -6.14 35.70
N ASP A 291 -52.64 -6.75 36.58
CA ASP A 291 -51.20 -6.48 36.62
C ASP A 291 -50.49 -7.01 35.37
N GLN A 292 -50.92 -8.14 34.81
CA GLN A 292 -50.40 -8.68 33.56
C GLN A 292 -50.69 -7.73 32.38
N LEU A 293 -51.93 -7.29 32.21
CA LEU A 293 -52.29 -6.36 31.14
C LEU A 293 -51.55 -5.03 31.27
N LYS A 294 -51.40 -4.51 32.49
CA LYS A 294 -50.59 -3.30 32.72
C LYS A 294 -49.11 -3.51 32.40
N TYR A 295 -48.57 -4.70 32.67
CA TYR A 295 -47.19 -5.04 32.29
C TYR A 295 -47.01 -5.03 30.77
N GLU A 296 -48.02 -5.47 30.02
CA GLU A 296 -48.08 -5.38 28.55
C GLU A 296 -48.40 -3.99 28.02
N GLY A 297 -48.56 -2.99 28.89
CA GLY A 297 -48.71 -1.60 28.51
C GLY A 297 -50.15 -1.12 28.31
N TYR A 298 -51.15 -1.92 28.68
CA TYR A 298 -52.53 -1.42 28.77
C TYR A 298 -52.65 -0.39 29.90
N SER A 299 -53.49 0.62 29.71
CA SER A 299 -53.77 1.59 30.77
C SER A 299 -54.44 0.91 31.96
N THR A 300 -54.30 1.47 33.16
CA THR A 300 -54.98 0.90 34.35
C THR A 300 -56.51 0.90 34.18
N GLU A 301 -57.06 1.89 33.48
CA GLU A 301 -58.50 1.94 33.18
C GLU A 301 -58.92 0.80 32.25
N ASP A 302 -58.22 0.61 31.13
CA ASP A 302 -58.56 -0.40 30.13
C ASP A 302 -58.34 -1.82 30.67
N ALA A 303 -57.25 -2.05 31.41
CA ALA A 303 -56.99 -3.32 32.06
C ALA A 303 -58.08 -3.66 33.10
N THR A 304 -58.50 -2.70 33.91
CA THR A 304 -59.58 -2.94 34.89
C THR A 304 -60.90 -3.22 34.19
N TYR A 305 -61.23 -2.42 33.17
CA TYR A 305 -62.43 -2.61 32.36
C TYR A 305 -62.46 -3.99 31.71
N ALA A 306 -61.36 -4.41 31.08
CA ALA A 306 -61.23 -5.70 30.43
C ALA A 306 -61.47 -6.87 31.38
N VAL A 307 -60.84 -6.83 32.56
CA VAL A 307 -60.99 -7.87 33.58
C VAL A 307 -62.43 -7.94 34.10
N ASP A 308 -63.11 -6.81 34.25
CA ASP A 308 -64.53 -6.78 34.60
C ASP A 308 -65.42 -7.38 33.48
N GLN A 309 -65.10 -7.12 32.20
CA GLN A 309 -65.85 -7.67 31.06
C GLN A 309 -65.72 -9.19 30.94
N VAL A 310 -64.56 -9.76 31.25
CA VAL A 310 -64.34 -11.23 31.23
C VAL A 310 -64.82 -11.93 32.51
N GLY A 311 -65.44 -11.20 33.44
CA GLY A 311 -66.17 -11.76 34.58
C GLY A 311 -65.35 -12.00 35.85
N LEU A 312 -64.23 -11.29 36.04
CA LEU A 312 -63.36 -11.39 37.22
C LEU A 312 -63.44 -10.19 38.17
#